data_AF-A0A7J3X0Q9-F1
#
_entry.id   AF-A0A7J3X0Q9-F1
#
_cell.length_a   1.000
_cell.length_b   1.000
_cell.length_c   1.000
_cell.angle_alpha   90.00
_cell.angle_beta   90.00
_cell.angle_gamma   90.00
#
_symmetry.space_group_name_H-M   'P 1'
#
loop_
_entity.id
_entity.type
_entity.pdbx_description
1 polymer ?
#
loop_
_entity_poly.entity_id
_entity_poly.type
_entity_poly.pdbx_seq_one_letter_code
_entity_poly.pdbx_strand_id
1 'polypeptide(L)'
;MRGTILEIFDGKVYQRLNVSNRVVVDIGAYIGDSTVYFASRGAGKVVAVEPHPVAHEELLENARLNNLEDVMTPINAALSTKPGVVCVENINIEETVGAHYEQGRCTLTVPAITLSEILSEYTDSDEVVLKMDCEGCEYDVILNDYNHVKMFKEIIFEYHTYVTNIPLQNLLKEISQRLHM
;
A
#
# COMPACT_ATOMS: atom_id res chain seq x y z
N MET A 1 15.48 -17.41 -1.56
CA MET A 1 15.38 -15.95 -1.69
C MET A 1 13.95 -15.66 -2.09
N ARG A 2 13.23 -14.79 -1.35
CA ARG A 2 11.85 -14.44 -1.69
C ARG A 2 11.85 -13.68 -3.02
N GLY A 3 10.93 -14.02 -3.92
CA GLY A 3 10.90 -13.47 -5.29
C GLY A 3 10.70 -11.95 -5.33
N THR A 4 9.91 -11.43 -4.39
CA THR A 4 9.59 -10.00 -4.25
C THR A 4 10.84 -9.12 -4.07
N ILE A 5 11.86 -9.60 -3.34
CA ILE A 5 13.13 -8.87 -3.17
C ILE A 5 13.86 -8.70 -4.50
N LEU A 6 13.92 -9.75 -5.33
CA LEU A 6 14.56 -9.66 -6.64
C LEU A 6 13.79 -8.70 -7.55
N GLU A 7 12.46 -8.79 -7.55
CA GLU A 7 11.60 -7.91 -8.32
C GLU A 7 11.77 -6.42 -7.95
N ILE A 8 11.79 -6.13 -6.64
CA ILE A 8 11.85 -4.76 -6.14
C ILE A 8 13.26 -4.17 -6.27
N PHE A 9 14.31 -4.91 -5.87
CA PHE A 9 15.67 -4.36 -5.81
C PHE A 9 16.45 -4.54 -7.12
N ASP A 10 16.34 -5.70 -7.78
CA ASP A 10 17.02 -5.98 -9.05
C ASP A 10 16.17 -5.55 -10.26
N GLY A 11 14.90 -5.97 -10.26
CA GLY A 11 13.92 -5.60 -11.29
C GLY A 11 13.48 -4.14 -11.23
N LYS A 12 13.62 -3.49 -10.06
CA LYS A 12 13.37 -2.06 -9.86
C LYS A 12 11.96 -1.63 -10.28
N VAL A 13 10.97 -2.49 -10.05
CA VAL A 13 9.58 -2.25 -10.51
C VAL A 13 9.00 -0.91 -10.05
N TYR A 14 9.39 -0.44 -8.86
CA TYR A 14 8.94 0.84 -8.32
C TYR A 14 9.92 2.02 -8.54
N GLN A 15 10.95 1.89 -9.40
CA GLN A 15 11.95 2.97 -9.59
C GLN A 15 11.39 4.27 -10.14
N ARG A 16 10.28 4.19 -10.90
CA ARG A 16 9.68 5.36 -11.54
C ARG A 16 9.06 6.33 -10.55
N LEU A 17 8.71 5.87 -9.35
CA LEU A 17 8.22 6.72 -8.29
C LEU A 17 9.38 7.54 -7.71
N ASN A 18 9.29 8.87 -7.76
CA ASN A 18 10.27 9.74 -7.12
C ASN A 18 9.93 9.92 -5.64
N VAL A 19 10.75 9.30 -4.79
CA VAL A 19 10.55 9.24 -3.34
C VAL A 19 11.50 10.14 -2.55
N SER A 20 12.51 10.74 -3.19
CA SER A 20 13.57 11.46 -2.48
C SER A 20 13.02 12.63 -1.66
N ASN A 21 13.25 12.62 -0.35
CA ASN A 21 12.74 13.60 0.63
C ASN A 21 11.21 13.76 0.62
N ARG A 22 10.47 12.72 0.24
CA ARG A 22 9.00 12.69 0.22
C ARG A 22 8.44 11.74 1.26
N VAL A 23 7.15 11.90 1.55
CA VAL A 23 6.37 10.89 2.29
C VAL A 23 5.86 9.87 1.27
N VAL A 24 6.18 8.60 1.49
CA VAL A 24 5.65 7.49 0.68
C VAL A 24 4.54 6.82 1.47
N VAL A 25 3.35 6.74 0.89
CA VAL A 25 2.28 5.87 1.40
C VAL A 25 2.37 4.55 0.63
N ASP A 26 2.78 3.50 1.33
CA ASP A 26 3.00 2.15 0.82
C ASP A 26 1.83 1.25 1.26
N ILE A 27 0.85 1.06 0.37
CA ILE A 27 -0.33 0.24 0.64
C ILE A 27 -0.09 -1.19 0.16
N GLY A 28 -0.40 -2.15 1.04
CA GLY A 28 -0.03 -3.55 0.87
C GLY A 28 1.48 -3.69 0.97
N ALA A 29 2.01 -3.26 2.12
CA ALA A 29 3.45 -3.26 2.37
C ALA A 29 4.01 -4.67 2.61
N TYR A 30 3.14 -5.67 2.79
CA TYR A 30 3.50 -7.06 3.05
C TYR A 30 4.54 -7.17 4.18
N ILE A 31 5.72 -7.70 3.92
CA ILE A 31 6.82 -7.83 4.89
C ILE A 31 7.77 -6.63 4.90
N GLY A 32 7.41 -5.53 4.23
CA GLY A 32 8.17 -4.28 4.21
C GLY A 32 9.33 -4.24 3.22
N ASP A 33 9.40 -5.13 2.23
CA ASP A 33 10.46 -5.10 1.21
C ASP A 33 10.37 -3.86 0.30
N SER A 34 9.18 -3.48 -0.15
CA SER A 34 8.94 -2.19 -0.84
C SER A 34 9.26 -1.01 0.07
N THR A 35 8.91 -1.13 1.35
CA THR A 35 9.11 -0.08 2.35
C THR A 35 10.60 0.18 2.61
N VAL A 36 11.40 -0.88 2.80
CA VAL A 36 12.87 -0.81 2.90
C VAL A 36 13.46 -0.25 1.61
N TYR A 37 12.96 -0.68 0.45
CA TYR A 37 13.41 -0.15 -0.84
C TYR A 37 13.18 1.37 -0.95
N PHE A 38 12.00 1.87 -0.59
CA PHE A 38 11.72 3.31 -0.64
C PHE A 38 12.58 4.11 0.34
N ALA A 39 12.78 3.61 1.57
CA ALA A 39 13.70 4.23 2.51
C ALA A 39 15.14 4.28 1.96
N SER A 40 15.62 3.19 1.36
CA SER A 40 16.96 3.13 0.74
C SER A 40 17.13 4.10 -0.45
N ARG A 41 16.03 4.49 -1.08
CA ARG A 41 16.00 5.49 -2.17
C ARG A 41 15.85 6.92 -1.70
N GLY A 42 15.88 7.14 -0.39
CA GLY A 42 15.84 8.47 0.22
C GLY A 42 14.45 8.99 0.51
N ALA A 43 13.44 8.13 0.70
CA ALA A 43 12.18 8.56 1.29
C ALA A 43 12.41 9.26 2.63
N GLY A 44 11.78 10.42 2.83
CA GLY A 44 11.87 11.15 4.10
C GLY A 44 11.03 10.50 5.20
N LYS A 45 9.93 9.83 4.81
CA LYS A 45 9.08 9.02 5.66
C LYS A 45 8.39 7.96 4.80
N VAL A 46 8.13 6.77 5.36
CA VAL A 46 7.29 5.76 4.71
C VAL A 46 6.16 5.36 5.66
N VAL A 47 4.92 5.59 5.26
CA VAL A 47 3.71 5.11 5.94
C VAL A 47 3.32 3.78 5.30
N ALA A 48 3.56 2.67 6.01
CA ALA A 48 3.42 1.32 5.48
C ALA A 48 2.16 0.66 6.04
N VAL A 49 1.20 0.34 5.17
CA VAL A 49 -0.09 -0.23 5.55
C VAL A 49 -0.15 -1.69 5.13
N GLU A 50 -0.28 -2.60 6.10
CA GLU A 50 -0.38 -4.04 5.87
C GLU A 50 -1.51 -4.66 6.70
N PRO A 51 -2.55 -5.24 6.07
CA PRO A 51 -3.67 -5.83 6.81
C PRO A 51 -3.31 -7.13 7.52
N HIS A 52 -2.44 -7.98 6.99
CA HIS A 52 -2.21 -9.29 7.58
C HIS A 52 -1.29 -9.21 8.81
N PRO A 53 -1.75 -9.55 10.03
CA PRO A 53 -0.97 -9.35 11.25
C PRO A 53 0.39 -10.05 11.25
N VAL A 54 0.48 -11.28 10.72
CA VAL A 54 1.76 -12.00 10.62
C VAL A 54 2.73 -11.33 9.64
N ALA A 55 2.23 -10.78 8.53
CA ALA A 55 3.07 -10.07 7.57
C ALA A 55 3.53 -8.73 8.15
N HIS A 56 2.62 -8.04 8.86
CA HIS A 56 2.93 -6.83 9.59
C HIS A 56 3.98 -7.05 10.69
N GLU A 57 3.94 -8.16 11.44
CA GLU A 57 4.98 -8.48 12.42
C GLU A 57 6.37 -8.64 11.76
N GLU A 58 6.44 -9.29 10.60
CA GLU A 58 7.68 -9.39 9.82
C GLU A 58 8.11 -8.05 9.22
N LEU A 59 7.17 -7.19 8.83
CA LEU A 59 7.44 -5.81 8.44
C LEU A 59 8.13 -5.04 9.58
N LEU A 60 7.62 -5.15 10.81
CA LEU A 60 8.25 -4.52 11.99
C LEU A 60 9.67 -5.05 12.22
N GLU A 61 9.88 -6.35 12.11
CA GLU A 61 11.21 -6.95 12.28
C GLU A 61 12.16 -6.51 11.15
N ASN A 62 11.70 -6.46 9.90
CA ASN A 62 12.51 -5.97 8.78
C ASN A 62 12.84 -4.47 8.91
N ALA A 63 11.91 -3.66 9.43
CA ALA A 63 12.18 -2.26 9.75
C ALA A 63 13.31 -2.14 10.78
N ARG A 64 13.22 -2.93 11.86
CA ARG A 64 14.22 -2.98 12.94
C ARG A 64 15.59 -3.46 12.45
N LEU A 65 15.63 -4.51 11.63
CA LEU A 65 16.87 -5.04 11.05
C LEU A 65 17.56 -4.04 10.11
N ASN A 66 16.81 -3.09 9.54
CA ASN A 66 17.33 -2.05 8.66
C ASN A 66 17.50 -0.68 9.33
N ASN A 67 17.26 -0.57 10.65
CA ASN A 67 17.30 0.70 11.41
C ASN A 67 16.35 1.77 10.83
N LEU A 68 15.14 1.36 10.46
CA LEU A 68 14.15 2.23 9.82
C LEU A 68 13.04 2.71 10.76
N GLU A 69 13.15 2.47 12.06
CA GLU A 69 12.11 2.81 13.05
C GLU A 69 11.80 4.31 13.10
N ASP A 70 12.78 5.17 12.78
CA ASP A 70 12.60 6.63 12.73
C ASP A 70 12.04 7.14 11.39
N VAL A 71 12.08 6.32 10.34
CA VAL A 71 11.65 6.68 8.98
C VAL A 71 10.30 6.04 8.64
N MET A 72 10.01 4.88 9.23
CA MET A 72 8.85 4.06 8.92
C MET A 72 7.74 4.24 9.96
N THR A 73 6.52 4.41 9.48
CA THR A 73 5.30 4.33 10.29
C THR A 73 4.47 3.14 9.83
N PRO A 74 4.63 1.96 10.47
CA PRO A 74 3.90 0.76 10.14
C PRO A 74 2.48 0.79 10.75
N ILE A 75 1.49 0.35 9.97
CA ILE A 75 0.07 0.34 10.35
C ILE A 75 -0.55 -1.01 10.00
N ASN A 76 -1.03 -1.76 11.01
CA ASN A 76 -1.75 -3.01 10.80
C ASN A 76 -3.23 -2.74 10.52
N ALA A 77 -3.55 -2.41 9.27
CA ALA A 77 -4.90 -2.09 8.82
C ALA A 77 -5.08 -2.41 7.33
N ALA A 78 -6.33 -2.57 6.90
CA ALA A 78 -6.70 -2.64 5.49
C ALA A 78 -7.05 -1.25 4.97
N LEU A 79 -6.66 -0.95 3.73
CA LEU A 79 -7.16 0.25 3.05
C LEU A 79 -8.58 0.01 2.54
N SER A 80 -9.48 0.97 2.76
CA SER A 80 -10.85 0.96 2.25
C SER A 80 -11.32 2.37 1.96
N THR A 81 -12.45 2.51 1.25
CA THR A 81 -13.10 3.80 1.04
C THR A 81 -13.91 4.30 2.23
N LYS A 82 -14.08 3.47 3.27
CA LYS A 82 -14.77 3.85 4.52
C LYS A 82 -14.08 3.23 5.73
N PRO A 83 -14.10 3.89 6.89
CA PRO A 83 -13.65 3.29 8.14
C PRO A 83 -14.49 2.07 8.50
N GLY A 84 -13.88 1.10 9.17
CA GLY A 84 -14.59 -0.10 9.58
C GLY A 84 -13.66 -1.24 9.98
N VAL A 85 -14.08 -2.45 9.62
CA VAL A 85 -13.37 -3.68 9.96
C VAL A 85 -13.36 -4.58 8.74
N VAL A 86 -12.20 -5.14 8.40
CA VAL A 86 -12.00 -6.07 7.29
C VAL A 86 -11.62 -7.44 7.84
N CYS A 87 -12.12 -8.49 7.18
CA CYS A 87 -11.75 -9.86 7.47
C CYS A 87 -10.44 -10.23 6.82
N VAL A 88 -9.54 -10.79 7.62
CA VAL A 88 -8.26 -11.30 7.17
C VAL A 88 -8.27 -12.81 7.38
N GLU A 89 -7.88 -13.58 6.37
CA GLU A 89 -7.73 -15.01 6.53
C GLU A 89 -6.55 -15.31 7.48
N ASN A 90 -6.71 -16.28 8.38
CA ASN A 90 -5.64 -16.68 9.30
C ASN A 90 -4.75 -17.73 8.63
N ILE A 91 -3.93 -17.29 7.69
CA ILE A 91 -3.09 -18.14 6.83
C ILE A 91 -1.60 -17.90 7.10
N ASN A 92 -0.75 -18.80 6.60
CA ASN A 92 0.69 -18.64 6.75
C ASN A 92 1.21 -17.51 5.86
N ILE A 93 2.34 -16.90 6.22
CA ILE A 93 2.90 -15.74 5.50
C ILE A 93 3.25 -16.00 4.03
N GLU A 94 3.53 -17.25 3.65
CA GLU A 94 3.76 -17.61 2.24
C GLU A 94 2.46 -17.56 1.43
N GLU A 95 1.31 -17.77 2.09
CA GLU A 95 -0.03 -17.76 1.50
C GLU A 95 -0.65 -16.37 1.51
N THR A 96 -0.09 -15.41 2.27
CA THR A 96 -0.58 -14.02 2.27
C THR A 96 -0.13 -13.23 1.04
N VAL A 97 0.86 -13.74 0.28
CA VAL A 97 1.22 -13.17 -1.02
C VAL A 97 0.06 -13.41 -1.98
N GLY A 98 -0.53 -12.36 -2.54
CA GLY A 98 -1.72 -12.53 -3.39
C GLY A 98 -3.05 -12.57 -2.64
N ALA A 99 -3.09 -12.35 -1.31
CA ALA A 99 -4.32 -12.54 -0.53
C ALA A 99 -5.27 -11.33 -0.63
N HIS A 100 -6.54 -11.63 -0.87
CA HIS A 100 -7.63 -10.66 -0.96
C HIS A 100 -8.45 -10.66 0.33
N TYR A 101 -8.83 -9.48 0.82
CA TYR A 101 -9.55 -9.33 2.08
C TYR A 101 -10.88 -8.59 1.88
N GLU A 102 -11.96 -9.17 2.42
CA GLU A 102 -13.33 -8.66 2.26
C GLU A 102 -13.98 -8.32 3.61
N GLN A 103 -15.12 -7.63 3.59
CA GLN A 103 -15.92 -7.43 4.80
C GLN A 103 -16.80 -8.67 5.06
N GLY A 104 -16.74 -9.25 6.27
CA GLY A 104 -17.49 -10.48 6.56
C GLY A 104 -17.46 -10.96 8.01
N ARG A 105 -17.91 -12.20 8.23
CA ARG A 105 -17.74 -12.93 9.50
C ARG A 105 -16.55 -13.87 9.37
N CYS A 106 -15.50 -13.63 10.13
CA CYS A 106 -14.28 -14.41 10.14
C CYS A 106 -13.69 -14.41 11.54
N THR A 107 -12.66 -15.24 11.75
CA THR A 107 -11.97 -15.41 13.04
C THR A 107 -10.93 -14.32 13.32
N LEU A 108 -10.44 -13.62 12.29
CA LEU A 108 -9.43 -12.58 12.42
C LEU A 108 -9.86 -11.33 11.64
N THR A 109 -9.82 -10.19 12.33
CA THR A 109 -10.27 -8.91 11.78
C THR A 109 -9.26 -7.82 12.07
N VAL A 110 -9.11 -6.88 11.14
CA VAL A 110 -8.28 -5.69 11.33
C VAL A 110 -9.07 -4.41 11.03
N PRO A 111 -8.64 -3.26 11.56
CA PRO A 111 -9.23 -1.97 11.20
C PRO A 111 -9.18 -1.73 9.69
N ALA A 112 -10.24 -1.13 9.16
CA ALA A 112 -10.24 -0.55 7.83
C ALA A 112 -10.03 0.97 7.97
N ILE A 113 -9.05 1.51 7.26
CA ILE A 113 -8.70 2.93 7.25
C ILE A 113 -8.81 3.49 5.84
N THR A 114 -8.98 4.81 5.72
CA THR A 114 -9.14 5.54 4.46
C THR A 114 -7.89 6.31 4.07
N LEU A 115 -7.76 6.68 2.79
CA LEU A 115 -6.71 7.60 2.35
C LEU A 115 -6.80 8.96 3.05
N SER A 116 -8.02 9.41 3.37
CA SER A 116 -8.25 10.67 4.11
C SER A 116 -7.63 10.64 5.51
N GLU A 117 -7.86 9.55 6.25
CA GLU A 117 -7.25 9.32 7.57
C GLU A 117 -5.73 9.22 7.43
N ILE A 118 -5.21 8.48 6.44
CA ILE A 118 -3.77 8.37 6.22
C ILE A 118 -3.12 9.73 5.97
N LEU A 119 -3.72 10.52 5.07
CA LEU A 119 -3.21 11.85 4.73
C LEU A 119 -3.27 12.80 5.93
N SER A 120 -4.39 12.81 6.67
CA SER A 120 -4.57 13.74 7.78
C SER A 120 -3.77 13.41 9.04
N GLU A 121 -3.53 12.12 9.33
CA GLU A 121 -2.86 11.68 10.55
C GLU A 121 -1.35 11.47 10.38
N TYR A 122 -0.90 11.12 9.18
CA TYR A 122 0.47 10.64 8.97
C TYR A 122 1.28 11.47 7.97
N THR A 123 0.67 12.48 7.33
CA THR A 123 1.39 13.33 6.37
C THR A 123 1.28 14.81 6.77
N ASP A 124 2.43 15.47 6.91
CA ASP A 124 2.53 16.89 7.28
C ASP A 124 2.93 17.79 6.10
N SER A 125 2.93 17.24 4.88
CA SER A 125 3.45 17.89 3.67
C SER A 125 2.61 17.49 2.46
N ASP A 126 2.54 18.37 1.45
CA ASP A 126 1.96 18.05 0.15
C ASP A 126 2.90 17.19 -0.74
N GLU A 127 4.13 16.94 -0.31
CA GLU A 127 5.10 16.08 -1.02
C GLU A 127 4.88 14.60 -0.69
N VAL A 128 3.68 14.11 -0.98
CA VAL A 128 3.26 12.72 -0.75
C VAL A 128 3.15 11.96 -2.07
N VAL A 129 3.64 10.73 -2.10
CA VAL A 129 3.52 9.80 -3.23
C VAL A 129 2.90 8.49 -2.77
N LEU A 130 2.19 7.82 -3.67
CA LEU A 130 1.41 6.61 -3.36
C LEU A 130 1.95 5.41 -4.12
N LYS A 131 2.20 4.30 -3.41
CA LYS A 131 2.29 2.95 -3.98
C LYS A 131 1.08 2.14 -3.50
N MET A 132 0.43 1.44 -4.42
CA MET A 132 -0.60 0.45 -4.09
C MET A 132 -0.32 -0.89 -4.75
N ASP A 133 -0.18 -1.91 -3.93
CA ASP A 133 -0.18 -3.30 -4.34
C ASP A 133 -0.88 -4.08 -3.23
N CYS A 134 -2.21 -4.05 -3.28
CA CYS A 134 -3.10 -4.50 -2.22
C CYS A 134 -4.15 -5.46 -2.74
N GLU A 135 -3.81 -6.17 -3.81
CA GLU A 135 -4.52 -7.37 -4.21
C GLU A 135 -6.02 -7.07 -4.44
N GLY A 136 -6.33 -6.01 -5.19
CA GLY A 136 -7.70 -5.66 -5.59
C GLY A 136 -8.27 -4.42 -4.90
N CYS A 137 -7.72 -3.98 -3.76
CA CYS A 137 -8.20 -2.77 -3.11
C CYS A 137 -7.97 -1.50 -3.97
N GLU A 138 -7.04 -1.56 -4.94
CA GLU A 138 -6.75 -0.46 -5.87
C GLU A 138 -8.00 -0.06 -6.65
N TYR A 139 -8.84 -1.04 -7.00
CA TYR A 139 -10.07 -0.79 -7.74
C TYR A 139 -11.10 -0.04 -6.93
N ASP A 140 -11.34 -0.46 -5.68
CA ASP A 140 -12.30 0.23 -4.82
C ASP A 140 -11.86 1.67 -4.58
N VAL A 141 -10.60 1.86 -4.19
CA VAL A 141 -10.06 3.18 -3.83
C VAL A 141 -9.98 4.11 -5.04
N ILE A 142 -9.46 3.67 -6.18
CA ILE A 142 -9.31 4.54 -7.36
C ILE A 142 -10.67 4.91 -7.93
N LEU A 143 -11.65 4.00 -7.97
CA LEU A 143 -12.96 4.27 -8.57
C LEU A 143 -13.91 5.03 -7.63
N ASN A 144 -13.78 4.84 -6.32
CA ASN A 144 -14.75 5.36 -5.35
C ASN A 144 -14.18 6.45 -4.42
N ASP A 145 -12.86 6.64 -4.36
CA ASP A 145 -12.19 7.69 -3.55
C ASP A 145 -11.12 8.48 -4.33
N TYR A 146 -11.38 8.72 -5.63
CA TYR A 146 -10.44 9.42 -6.50
C TYR A 146 -10.04 10.83 -6.01
N ASN A 147 -10.90 11.48 -5.21
CA ASN A 147 -10.63 12.80 -4.66
C ASN A 147 -9.41 12.83 -3.72
N HIS A 148 -9.15 11.77 -2.96
CA HIS A 148 -7.93 11.67 -2.16
C HIS A 148 -6.78 11.09 -2.98
N VAL A 149 -7.04 10.16 -3.89
CA VAL A 149 -6.02 9.62 -4.80
C VAL A 149 -5.33 10.73 -5.60
N LYS A 150 -6.06 11.72 -6.11
CA LYS A 150 -5.47 12.82 -6.89
C LYS A 150 -4.61 13.79 -6.07
N MET A 151 -4.63 13.71 -4.74
CA MET A 151 -3.80 14.57 -3.87
C MET A 151 -2.31 14.16 -3.91
N PHE A 152 -2.02 12.88 -4.14
CA PHE A 152 -0.65 12.37 -4.23
C PHE A 152 0.07 12.88 -5.48
N LYS A 153 1.31 13.38 -5.37
CA LYS A 153 2.10 13.93 -6.49
C LYS A 153 2.33 12.91 -7.59
N GLU A 154 2.66 11.69 -7.20
CA GLU A 154 2.88 10.56 -8.09
C GLU A 154 2.21 9.33 -7.50
N ILE A 155 1.75 8.45 -8.37
CA ILE A 155 1.08 7.21 -8.00
C ILE A 155 1.71 6.10 -8.84
N ILE A 156 2.05 4.99 -8.20
CA ILE A 156 2.39 3.72 -8.84
C ILE A 156 1.49 2.66 -8.24
N PHE A 157 0.98 1.74 -9.06
CA PHE A 157 0.13 0.68 -8.55
C PHE A 157 0.18 -0.56 -9.42
N GLU A 158 -0.04 -1.70 -8.79
CA GLU A 158 -0.32 -2.97 -9.45
C GLU A 158 -1.83 -3.14 -9.64
N TYR A 159 -2.24 -4.02 -10.55
CA TYR A 159 -3.66 -4.19 -10.86
C TYR A 159 -4.03 -5.67 -10.87
N HIS A 160 -5.07 -5.97 -10.12
CA HIS A 160 -5.51 -7.34 -9.87
C HIS A 160 -6.89 -7.58 -10.48
N THR A 161 -7.01 -7.44 -11.81
CA THR A 161 -8.29 -7.60 -12.54
C THR A 161 -8.96 -8.96 -12.28
N TYR A 162 -8.16 -10.01 -12.07
CA TYR A 162 -8.65 -11.36 -11.83
C TYR A 162 -9.43 -11.49 -10.51
N VAL A 163 -9.25 -10.54 -9.59
CA VAL A 163 -9.88 -10.49 -8.27
C VAL A 163 -11.24 -9.82 -8.38
N THR A 164 -11.24 -8.63 -8.95
CA THR A 164 -12.41 -7.74 -8.95
C THR A 164 -13.32 -7.99 -10.15
N ASN A 165 -12.81 -8.65 -11.20
CA ASN A 165 -13.42 -8.72 -12.52
C ASN A 165 -13.69 -7.34 -13.16
N ILE A 166 -13.05 -6.29 -12.65
CA ILE A 166 -13.16 -4.93 -13.20
C ILE A 166 -12.01 -4.69 -14.19
N PRO A 167 -12.29 -4.30 -15.44
CA PRO A 167 -11.25 -4.05 -16.43
C PRO A 167 -10.28 -2.93 -16.02
N LEU A 168 -8.98 -3.12 -16.25
CA LEU A 168 -7.94 -2.09 -16.01
C LEU A 168 -8.28 -0.74 -16.68
N GLN A 169 -8.96 -0.76 -17.83
CA GLN A 169 -9.37 0.46 -18.55
C GLN A 169 -10.23 1.39 -17.69
N ASN A 170 -10.97 0.86 -16.72
CA ASN A 170 -11.77 1.68 -15.81
C ASN A 170 -10.86 2.49 -14.87
N LEU A 171 -9.81 1.88 -14.32
CA LEU A 171 -8.82 2.58 -13.49
C LEU A 171 -8.06 3.63 -14.31
N LEU A 172 -7.60 3.24 -15.50
CA LEU A 172 -6.88 4.17 -16.38
C LEU A 172 -7.74 5.36 -16.78
N LYS A 173 -9.04 5.15 -17.02
CA LYS A 173 -9.98 6.24 -17.32
C LYS A 173 -10.10 7.21 -16.14
N GLU A 174 -10.23 6.70 -14.92
CA GLU A 174 -10.35 7.54 -13.73
C GLU A 174 -9.07 8.35 -13.49
N ILE A 175 -7.91 7.70 -13.52
CA ILE A 175 -6.60 8.36 -13.35
C ILE A 175 -6.30 9.36 -14.47
N SER A 176 -6.73 9.07 -15.71
CA SER A 176 -6.52 9.98 -16.85
C SER A 176 -7.23 11.32 -16.69
N GLN A 177 -8.24 11.43 -15.83
CA GLN A 177 -8.87 12.71 -15.52
C GLN A 177 -7.85 13.75 -15.00
N ARG A 178 -6.74 13.30 -14.41
CA ARG A 178 -5.64 14.17 -13.96
C ARG A 178 -4.88 14.84 -15.11
N LEU A 179 -4.83 14.23 -16.30
CA LEU A 179 -4.14 14.77 -17.46
C LEU A 179 -4.91 15.91 -18.16
N HIS A 180 -6.14 16.17 -17.72
CA HIS A 180 -7.04 17.17 -18.29
C HIS A 180 -7.29 18.37 -17.34
N MET A 181 -6.57 18.45 -16.22
CA MET A 181 -6.54 19.58 -15.29
C MET A 181 -5.21 20.32 -15.37
#